data_AF-A0A6G1BDZ0-F1
#
_entry.id   AF-A0A6G1BDZ0-F1
#
_cell.length_a   1.000
_cell.length_b   1.000
_cell.length_c   1.000
_cell.angle_alpha   90.00
_cell.angle_beta   90.00
_cell.angle_gamma   90.00
#
_symmetry.space_group_name_H-M   'P 1'
#
loop_
_entity.id
_entity.type
_entity.pdbx_description
1 polymer ?
#
loop_
_entity_poly.entity_id
_entity_poly.type
_entity_poly.pdbx_seq_one_letter_code
_entity_poly.pdbx_strand_id
1 'polypeptide(L)'
;KPIDTSKTDPTVLLFVESQYSQLGQDIIAILESSRFQYQMVIAPGKGDIPPLTDNGKGKYILVIYENILKYVSMDSWNRELLEKYCVEYSVSIIGFHKANENSFPSTQLKGFPLNLFNNLALKDCFVNPQSPLLHITKAPKVEKGPLPGEDWTIFQYNHSTYQPVLLTELQTEKSLSSSSSKPLYATVIQDLGLHDGIQRVLFGNNLNFWLHKLIFIDAISFLSGKRLTLSLDRYMLVDIDDIFVGKEGTRMNVKDVK
;
A
#
# COMPACT_ATOMS: atom_id res chain seq x y z
N LYS A 1 -8.59 12.31 14.03
CA LYS A 1 -8.52 11.84 15.45
C LYS A 1 -7.24 11.01 15.58
N PRO A 2 -6.44 11.13 16.64
CA PRO A 2 -5.27 10.27 16.81
C PRO A 2 -5.70 8.80 16.82
N ILE A 3 -4.94 7.94 16.15
CA ILE A 3 -5.18 6.49 16.10
C ILE A 3 -4.89 5.92 17.49
N ASP A 4 -5.93 5.50 18.20
CA ASP A 4 -5.81 4.78 19.48
C ASP A 4 -6.30 3.35 19.32
N THR A 5 -5.36 2.47 18.98
CA THR A 5 -5.59 1.04 18.78
C THR A 5 -5.34 0.24 20.06
N SER A 6 -5.21 0.85 21.25
CA SER A 6 -4.89 0.14 22.50
C SER A 6 -5.91 -0.96 22.86
N LYS A 7 -7.14 -0.84 22.36
CA LYS A 7 -8.25 -1.78 22.58
C LYS A 7 -8.28 -2.96 21.61
N THR A 8 -7.27 -3.12 20.75
CA THR A 8 -7.22 -4.18 19.74
C THR A 8 -6.06 -5.15 19.94
N ASP A 9 -6.22 -6.37 19.48
CA ASP A 9 -5.11 -7.30 19.28
C ASP A 9 -4.26 -6.90 18.07
N PRO A 10 -2.92 -7.08 18.12
CA PRO A 10 -2.00 -6.70 17.04
C PRO A 10 -2.05 -7.70 15.87
N THR A 11 -3.26 -8.05 15.43
CA THR A 11 -3.55 -8.99 14.34
C THR A 11 -4.18 -8.23 13.18
N VAL A 12 -3.71 -8.49 11.96
CA VAL A 12 -4.26 -7.90 10.73
C VAL A 12 -5.39 -8.78 10.20
N LEU A 13 -6.55 -8.21 9.88
CA LEU A 13 -7.59 -8.91 9.11
C LEU A 13 -7.36 -8.66 7.63
N LEU A 14 -7.02 -9.71 6.88
CA LEU A 14 -6.73 -9.63 5.44
C LEU A 14 -7.86 -10.27 4.64
N PHE A 15 -8.55 -9.47 3.82
CA PHE A 15 -9.52 -9.93 2.84
C PHE A 15 -8.85 -10.12 1.47
N VAL A 16 -8.84 -11.37 0.99
CA VAL A 16 -8.30 -11.76 -0.32
C VAL A 16 -9.41 -12.17 -1.28
N GLU A 17 -9.18 -12.11 -2.59
CA GLU A 17 -10.16 -12.57 -3.58
C GLU A 17 -10.23 -14.09 -3.68
N SER A 18 -9.11 -14.78 -3.44
CA SER A 18 -9.03 -16.24 -3.39
C SER A 18 -7.84 -16.68 -2.55
N GLN A 19 -7.74 -17.98 -2.24
CA GLN A 19 -6.59 -18.52 -1.50
C GLN A 19 -5.26 -18.37 -2.24
N TYR A 20 -5.28 -18.22 -3.56
CA TYR A 20 -4.09 -18.25 -4.42
C TYR A 20 -3.90 -16.95 -5.22
N SER A 21 -4.60 -15.87 -4.87
CA SER A 21 -4.45 -14.60 -5.58
C SER A 21 -3.03 -14.06 -5.37
N GLN A 22 -2.39 -13.64 -6.45
CA GLN A 22 -0.99 -13.22 -6.42
C GLN A 22 -0.76 -12.07 -5.43
N LEU A 23 -1.60 -11.03 -5.47
CA LEU A 23 -1.46 -9.89 -4.57
C LEU A 23 -1.76 -10.30 -3.11
N GLY A 24 -2.74 -11.16 -2.88
CA GLY A 24 -2.98 -11.76 -1.57
C GLY A 24 -1.74 -12.48 -1.01
N GLN A 25 -1.07 -13.28 -1.84
CA GLN A 25 0.17 -13.97 -1.46
C GLN A 25 1.35 -13.01 -1.23
N ASP A 26 1.48 -11.96 -2.04
CA ASP A 26 2.51 -10.92 -1.86
C ASP A 26 2.31 -10.16 -0.53
N ILE A 27 1.05 -9.84 -0.19
CA ILE A 27 0.71 -9.21 1.10
C ILE A 27 1.09 -10.16 2.24
N ILE A 28 0.69 -11.43 2.17
CA ILE A 28 1.01 -12.45 3.18
C ILE A 28 2.52 -12.57 3.37
N ALA A 29 3.30 -12.67 2.29
CA ALA A 29 4.75 -12.78 2.37
C ALA A 29 5.39 -11.58 3.09
N ILE A 30 4.88 -10.36 2.87
CA ILE A 30 5.35 -9.17 3.61
C ILE A 30 4.96 -9.24 5.10
N LEU A 31 3.74 -9.65 5.42
CA LEU A 31 3.28 -9.78 6.81
C LEU A 31 4.10 -10.84 7.57
N GLU A 32 4.31 -12.01 6.96
CA GLU A 32 5.09 -13.13 7.53
C GLU A 32 6.56 -12.76 7.74
N SER A 33 7.21 -12.19 6.71
CA SER A 33 8.60 -11.74 6.81
C SER A 33 8.79 -10.63 7.86
N SER A 34 7.75 -9.83 8.08
CA SER A 34 7.69 -8.80 9.14
C SER A 34 7.28 -9.35 10.51
N ARG A 35 6.92 -10.64 10.60
CA ARG A 35 6.37 -11.30 11.79
C ARG A 35 5.10 -10.62 12.35
N PHE A 36 4.30 -10.04 11.47
CA PHE A 36 3.01 -9.46 11.83
C PHE A 36 1.94 -10.54 11.79
N GLN A 37 1.20 -10.71 12.88
CA GLN A 37 0.11 -11.67 12.95
C GLN A 37 -1.03 -11.25 12.03
N TYR A 38 -1.63 -12.21 11.34
CA TYR A 38 -2.75 -11.93 10.45
C TYR A 38 -3.75 -13.09 10.42
N GLN A 39 -4.99 -12.77 10.07
CA GLN A 39 -6.02 -13.72 9.72
C GLN A 39 -6.47 -13.43 8.29
N MET A 40 -6.23 -14.38 7.40
CA MET A 40 -6.71 -14.31 6.02
C MET A 40 -8.13 -14.84 5.92
N VAL A 41 -8.97 -14.11 5.19
CA VAL A 41 -10.36 -14.48 4.87
C VAL A 41 -10.60 -14.19 3.40
N ILE A 42 -11.30 -15.08 2.70
CA ILE A 42 -11.76 -14.79 1.35
C ILE A 42 -12.90 -13.77 1.44
N ALA A 43 -12.76 -12.63 0.77
CA ALA A 43 -13.71 -11.53 0.79
C ALA A 43 -15.14 -12.07 0.53
N PRO A 44 -16.04 -12.00 1.51
CA PRO A 44 -17.35 -12.61 1.38
C PRO A 44 -18.14 -11.87 0.29
N GLY A 45 -18.64 -12.61 -0.70
CA GLY A 45 -19.54 -12.00 -1.70
C GLY A 45 -20.91 -11.66 -1.11
N LYS A 46 -21.50 -12.61 -0.38
CA LYS A 46 -22.76 -12.48 0.38
C LYS A 46 -22.70 -13.19 1.75
N GLY A 47 -21.51 -13.61 2.16
CA GLY A 47 -21.30 -14.33 3.41
C GLY A 47 -21.06 -13.38 4.58
N ASP A 48 -21.05 -13.91 5.79
CA ASP A 48 -20.74 -13.13 6.99
C ASP A 48 -19.25 -12.79 7.06
N ILE A 49 -18.93 -11.60 7.57
CA ILE A 49 -17.57 -11.26 7.97
C ILE A 49 -17.19 -12.03 9.26
N PRO A 50 -15.91 -12.33 9.50
CA PRO A 50 -15.49 -12.98 10.75
C PRO A 50 -15.84 -12.10 11.97
N PRO A 51 -15.98 -12.70 13.16
CA PRO A 51 -16.16 -11.93 14.39
C PRO A 51 -15.06 -10.88 14.56
N LEU A 52 -15.46 -9.62 14.76
CA LEU A 52 -14.55 -8.48 14.88
C LEU A 52 -14.14 -8.20 16.34
N THR A 53 -14.93 -8.66 17.30
CA THR A 53 -14.68 -8.49 18.73
C THR A 53 -14.68 -9.82 19.47
N ASP A 54 -13.97 -9.87 20.58
CA ASP A 54 -13.98 -10.97 21.54
C ASP A 54 -13.97 -10.38 22.96
N ASN A 55 -15.01 -10.67 23.75
CA ASN A 55 -15.18 -10.16 25.11
C ASN A 55 -14.99 -8.63 25.26
N GLY A 56 -15.50 -7.85 24.29
CA GLY A 56 -15.41 -6.39 24.28
C GLY A 56 -14.06 -5.81 23.87
N LYS A 57 -13.12 -6.66 23.43
CA LYS A 57 -11.84 -6.27 22.83
C LYS A 57 -11.91 -6.45 21.31
N GLY A 58 -11.29 -5.55 20.55
CA GLY A 58 -11.20 -5.69 19.10
C GLY A 58 -10.18 -6.74 18.70
N LYS A 59 -10.54 -7.67 17.81
CA LYS A 59 -9.64 -8.77 17.43
C LYS A 59 -8.56 -8.36 16.43
N TYR A 60 -8.74 -7.23 15.76
CA TYR A 60 -7.86 -6.80 14.68
C TYR A 60 -7.47 -5.34 14.81
N ILE A 61 -6.20 -5.04 14.60
CA ILE A 61 -5.66 -3.67 14.65
C ILE A 61 -5.77 -2.93 13.31
N LEU A 62 -5.83 -3.68 12.22
CA LEU A 62 -5.80 -3.18 10.86
C LEU A 62 -6.62 -4.12 9.96
N VAL A 63 -7.36 -3.55 9.01
CA VAL A 63 -8.04 -4.31 7.97
C VAL A 63 -7.37 -4.04 6.63
N ILE A 64 -7.10 -5.08 5.85
CA ILE A 64 -6.51 -4.97 4.52
C ILE A 64 -7.44 -5.62 3.51
N TYR A 65 -7.75 -4.92 2.43
CA TYR A 65 -8.45 -5.45 1.27
C TYR A 65 -7.51 -5.56 0.09
N GLU A 66 -7.28 -6.78 -0.39
CA GLU A 66 -6.64 -7.02 -1.69
C GLU A 66 -7.39 -6.34 -2.84
N ASN A 67 -8.72 -6.21 -2.71
CA ASN A 67 -9.53 -5.49 -3.66
C ASN A 67 -10.53 -4.59 -2.90
N ILE A 68 -10.29 -3.28 -2.92
CA ILE A 68 -11.14 -2.29 -2.26
C ILE A 68 -12.57 -2.27 -2.83
N LEU A 69 -12.77 -2.77 -4.06
CA LEU A 69 -14.10 -2.91 -4.63
C LEU A 69 -14.98 -3.85 -3.80
N LYS A 70 -14.40 -4.90 -3.18
CA LYS A 70 -15.12 -5.82 -2.30
C LYS A 70 -15.64 -5.13 -1.04
N TYR A 71 -14.91 -4.16 -0.52
CA TYR A 71 -15.36 -3.34 0.62
C TYR A 71 -16.52 -2.43 0.22
N VAL A 72 -16.41 -1.70 -0.90
CA VAL A 72 -17.46 -0.73 -1.28
C VAL A 72 -18.70 -1.39 -1.88
N SER A 73 -18.58 -2.62 -2.41
CA SER A 73 -19.69 -3.43 -2.92
C SER A 73 -20.28 -4.39 -1.89
N MET A 74 -19.74 -4.42 -0.67
CA MET A 74 -20.26 -5.23 0.44
C MET A 74 -21.72 -4.88 0.70
N ASP A 75 -22.50 -5.85 1.17
CA ASP A 75 -23.87 -5.59 1.61
C ASP A 75 -23.89 -4.58 2.76
N SER A 76 -24.99 -3.85 2.89
CA SER A 76 -25.08 -2.73 3.81
C SER A 76 -24.90 -3.14 5.27
N TRP A 77 -25.34 -4.35 5.64
CA TRP A 77 -25.27 -4.82 7.03
C TRP A 77 -23.83 -5.14 7.43
N ASN A 78 -23.12 -5.96 6.64
CA ASN A 78 -21.71 -6.26 6.88
C ASN A 78 -20.85 -5.00 6.81
N ARG A 79 -21.16 -4.09 5.88
CA ARG A 79 -20.44 -2.82 5.75
C ARG A 79 -20.62 -1.94 6.99
N GLU A 80 -21.86 -1.77 7.47
CA GLU A 80 -22.15 -0.99 8.67
C GLU A 80 -21.49 -1.60 9.91
N LEU A 81 -21.53 -2.93 10.04
CA LEU A 81 -20.87 -3.65 11.14
C LEU A 81 -19.35 -3.39 11.15
N LEU A 82 -18.70 -3.49 10.00
CA LEU A 82 -17.27 -3.21 9.87
C LEU A 82 -16.93 -1.74 10.11
N GLU A 83 -17.72 -0.81 9.56
CA GLU A 83 -17.50 0.63 9.74
C GLU A 83 -17.66 1.05 11.20
N LYS A 84 -18.69 0.52 11.90
CA LYS A 84 -18.87 0.73 13.33
C LYS A 84 -17.67 0.22 14.12
N TYR A 85 -17.16 -0.97 13.80
CA TYR A 85 -15.95 -1.52 14.41
C TYR A 85 -14.73 -0.61 14.18
N CYS A 86 -14.51 -0.16 12.95
CA CYS A 86 -13.42 0.74 12.60
C CYS A 86 -13.47 2.05 13.40
N VAL A 87 -14.65 2.66 13.53
CA VAL A 87 -14.83 3.90 14.30
C VAL A 87 -14.67 3.67 15.81
N GLU A 88 -15.26 2.61 16.36
CA GLU A 88 -15.27 2.31 17.80
C GLU A 88 -13.87 1.94 18.33
N TYR A 89 -13.12 1.15 17.56
CA TYR A 89 -11.80 0.63 17.93
C TYR A 89 -10.63 1.36 17.26
N SER A 90 -10.91 2.46 16.54
CA SER A 90 -9.93 3.21 15.74
C SER A 90 -9.13 2.35 14.76
N VAL A 91 -9.78 1.34 14.18
CA VAL A 91 -9.18 0.45 13.18
C VAL A 91 -9.25 1.12 11.82
N SER A 92 -8.13 1.09 11.11
CA SER A 92 -7.96 1.70 9.80
C SER A 92 -7.97 0.65 8.69
N ILE A 93 -8.04 1.10 7.42
CA ILE A 93 -8.12 0.22 6.26
C ILE A 93 -6.96 0.47 5.28
N ILE A 94 -6.31 -0.58 4.80
CA ILE A 94 -5.50 -0.53 3.58
C ILE A 94 -6.30 -1.17 2.45
N GLY A 95 -6.37 -0.52 1.30
CA GLY A 95 -7.08 -1.03 0.13
C GLY A 95 -6.23 -1.00 -1.12
N PHE A 96 -6.24 -2.08 -1.88
CA PHE A 96 -5.66 -2.11 -3.21
C PHE A 96 -6.76 -2.03 -4.27
N HIS A 97 -6.51 -1.29 -5.33
CA HIS A 97 -7.31 -1.29 -6.55
C HIS A 97 -6.37 -1.53 -7.71
N LYS A 98 -6.40 -2.75 -8.24
CA LYS A 98 -5.69 -3.13 -9.45
C LYS A 98 -6.69 -3.19 -10.60
N ALA A 99 -6.49 -2.37 -11.63
CA ALA A 99 -7.30 -2.47 -12.82
C ALA A 99 -7.05 -3.79 -13.56
N ASN A 100 -8.07 -4.25 -14.29
CA ASN A 100 -7.98 -5.36 -15.22
C ASN A 100 -8.52 -4.93 -16.59
N GLU A 101 -8.42 -5.81 -17.58
CA GLU A 101 -8.86 -5.54 -18.96
C GLU A 101 -10.35 -5.14 -19.05
N ASN A 102 -11.17 -5.61 -18.12
CA ASN A 102 -12.62 -5.31 -18.06
C ASN A 102 -12.94 -4.05 -17.23
N SER A 103 -11.94 -3.40 -16.64
CA SER A 103 -12.14 -2.21 -15.82
C SER A 103 -12.47 -1.01 -16.70
N PHE A 104 -13.53 -0.28 -16.34
CA PHE A 104 -13.89 0.96 -17.02
C PHE A 104 -12.72 1.95 -16.97
N PRO A 105 -12.44 2.71 -18.07
CA PRO A 105 -11.34 3.68 -18.08
C PRO A 105 -11.44 4.73 -16.98
N SER A 106 -12.66 5.13 -16.62
CA SER A 106 -12.93 6.00 -15.48
C SER A 106 -14.14 5.49 -14.70
N THR A 107 -14.05 5.51 -13.37
CA THR A 107 -15.15 5.13 -12.48
C THR A 107 -15.05 5.87 -11.16
N GLN A 108 -16.19 6.19 -10.56
CA GLN A 108 -16.22 6.75 -9.21
C GLN A 108 -16.26 5.61 -8.18
N LEU A 109 -15.40 5.68 -7.15
CA LEU A 109 -15.44 4.73 -6.06
C LEU A 109 -16.73 4.94 -5.25
N LYS A 110 -17.61 3.92 -5.24
CA LYS A 110 -18.95 4.02 -4.65
C LYS A 110 -18.89 4.45 -3.17
N GLY A 111 -19.58 5.54 -2.85
CA GLY A 111 -19.67 6.09 -1.49
C GLY A 111 -18.49 6.99 -1.10
N PHE A 112 -17.58 7.29 -2.02
CA PHE A 112 -16.42 8.13 -1.79
C PHE A 112 -16.32 9.25 -2.84
N PRO A 113 -15.87 10.46 -2.47
CA PRO A 113 -15.60 11.55 -3.41
C PRO A 113 -14.25 11.32 -4.11
N LEU A 114 -14.11 10.17 -4.78
CA LEU A 114 -12.87 9.68 -5.36
C LEU A 114 -13.14 9.06 -6.73
N ASN A 115 -12.50 9.60 -7.76
CA ASN A 115 -12.54 9.08 -9.12
C ASN A 115 -11.27 8.27 -9.40
N LEU A 116 -11.45 7.12 -10.04
CA LEU A 116 -10.40 6.20 -10.46
C LEU A 116 -10.25 6.31 -11.97
N PHE A 117 -9.02 6.45 -12.45
CA PHE A 117 -8.70 6.32 -13.87
C PHE A 117 -7.75 5.15 -14.06
N ASN A 118 -8.18 4.16 -14.83
CA ASN A 118 -7.61 2.81 -14.89
C ASN A 118 -6.82 2.58 -16.18
N ASN A 119 -6.00 1.54 -16.17
CA ASN A 119 -5.25 1.05 -17.34
C ASN A 119 -4.36 2.14 -17.97
N LEU A 120 -3.57 2.81 -17.12
CA LEU A 120 -2.65 3.86 -17.53
C LEU A 120 -1.20 3.37 -17.54
N ALA A 121 -0.45 3.79 -18.56
CA ALA A 121 1.00 3.75 -18.55
C ALA A 121 1.54 5.00 -17.82
N LEU A 122 2.35 4.79 -16.80
CA LEU A 122 2.87 5.85 -15.94
C LEU A 122 4.40 5.85 -15.94
N LYS A 123 5.00 6.97 -15.54
CA LYS A 123 6.44 7.12 -15.41
C LYS A 123 6.79 8.10 -14.31
N ASP A 124 8.08 8.15 -13.97
CA ASP A 124 8.67 9.12 -13.06
C ASP A 124 7.90 9.19 -11.72
N CYS A 125 8.24 8.32 -10.77
CA CYS A 125 7.55 8.25 -9.48
C CYS A 125 8.20 9.15 -8.42
N PHE A 126 7.36 9.87 -7.69
CA PHE A 126 7.73 10.83 -6.66
C PHE A 126 7.06 10.44 -5.34
N VAL A 127 7.85 10.32 -4.27
CA VAL A 127 7.30 10.20 -2.91
C VAL A 127 7.02 11.59 -2.39
N ASN A 128 5.81 11.84 -1.89
CA ASN A 128 5.48 13.11 -1.24
C ASN A 128 6.18 13.21 0.13
N PRO A 129 7.20 14.07 0.32
CA PRO A 129 7.95 14.16 1.57
C PRO A 129 7.12 14.70 2.74
N GLN A 130 5.96 15.30 2.46
CA GLN A 130 5.07 15.87 3.47
C GLN A 130 4.09 14.82 4.02
N SER A 131 4.08 13.60 3.47
CA SER A 131 3.18 12.55 3.93
C SER A 131 3.60 12.09 5.34
N PRO A 132 2.70 12.14 6.34
CA PRO A 132 3.01 11.72 7.70
C PRO A 132 3.12 10.19 7.83
N LEU A 133 2.73 9.46 6.78
CA LEU A 133 2.80 8.01 6.69
C LEU A 133 4.24 7.49 6.63
N LEU A 134 5.17 8.27 6.08
CA LEU A 134 6.54 7.85 5.81
C LEU A 134 7.32 7.56 7.10
N HIS A 135 7.95 6.38 7.18
CA HIS A 135 8.78 5.99 8.31
C HIS A 135 10.10 5.34 7.86
N ILE A 136 10.01 4.25 7.10
CA ILE A 136 11.13 3.58 6.45
C ILE A 136 11.44 4.27 5.14
N THR A 137 10.41 4.61 4.36
CA THR A 137 10.57 5.24 3.06
C THR A 137 11.00 6.68 3.24
N LYS A 138 12.26 6.97 2.92
CA LYS A 138 12.71 8.36 2.76
C LYS A 138 12.33 8.81 1.36
N ALA A 139 11.78 10.01 1.23
CA ALA A 139 11.42 10.54 -0.09
C ALA A 139 12.68 10.60 -0.99
N PRO A 140 12.81 9.76 -2.02
CA PRO A 140 13.88 9.91 -2.99
C PRO A 140 13.59 11.15 -3.85
N LYS A 141 14.61 11.69 -4.51
CA LYS A 141 14.43 12.86 -5.38
C LYS A 141 13.38 12.59 -6.47
N VAL A 142 13.51 11.48 -7.22
CA VAL A 142 12.57 10.92 -8.21
C VAL A 142 13.06 9.51 -8.56
N GLU A 143 12.17 8.52 -8.67
CA GLU A 143 12.47 7.30 -9.43
C GLU A 143 12.10 7.52 -10.89
N LYS A 144 13.13 7.72 -11.73
CA LYS A 144 12.93 8.08 -13.14
C LYS A 144 12.71 6.85 -14.01
N GLY A 145 11.91 7.03 -15.07
CA GLY A 145 11.63 6.00 -16.07
C GLY A 145 10.22 5.46 -16.01
N PRO A 146 9.87 4.55 -16.94
CA PRO A 146 8.54 3.95 -16.99
C PRO A 146 8.29 3.09 -15.75
N LEU A 147 7.07 3.18 -15.22
CA LEU A 147 6.57 2.26 -14.21
C LEU A 147 6.26 0.90 -14.87
N PRO A 148 6.34 -0.21 -14.11
CA PRO A 148 6.09 -1.53 -14.67
C PRO A 148 4.63 -1.70 -15.08
N GLY A 149 4.39 -2.06 -16.34
CA GLY A 149 3.05 -2.35 -16.87
C GLY A 149 2.21 -1.12 -17.20
N GLU A 150 0.99 -1.38 -17.65
CA GLU A 150 0.02 -0.36 -18.11
C GLU A 150 -1.33 -0.51 -17.40
N ASP A 151 -1.38 -1.32 -16.33
CA ASP A 151 -2.58 -1.62 -15.53
C ASP A 151 -2.71 -0.71 -14.30
N TRP A 152 -2.07 0.46 -14.33
CA TRP A 152 -2.10 1.40 -13.21
C TRP A 152 -3.42 2.15 -13.12
N THR A 153 -3.78 2.45 -11.88
CA THR A 153 -4.87 3.35 -11.52
C THR A 153 -4.32 4.60 -10.84
N ILE A 154 -4.79 5.75 -11.29
CA ILE A 154 -4.60 7.02 -10.58
C ILE A 154 -5.87 7.42 -9.83
N PHE A 155 -5.67 8.08 -8.71
CA PHE A 155 -6.72 8.61 -7.85
C PHE A 155 -6.87 10.11 -8.08
N GLN A 156 -8.03 10.53 -8.57
CA GLN A 156 -8.41 11.94 -8.64
C GLN A 156 -9.45 12.23 -7.56
N TYR A 157 -9.16 13.24 -6.74
CA TYR A 157 -10.00 13.64 -5.63
C TYR A 157 -10.18 15.15 -5.60
N ASN A 158 -11.35 15.57 -5.13
CA ASN A 158 -11.66 16.98 -4.87
C ASN A 158 -12.23 17.12 -3.45
N HIS A 159 -11.50 16.57 -2.48
CA HIS A 159 -11.87 16.61 -1.08
C HIS A 159 -10.61 16.63 -0.22
N SER A 160 -10.58 17.44 0.84
CA SER A 160 -9.41 17.66 1.70
C SER A 160 -9.04 16.46 2.58
N THR A 161 -9.91 15.45 2.65
CA THR A 161 -9.60 14.19 3.35
C THR A 161 -8.45 13.43 2.69
N TYR A 162 -8.22 13.62 1.39
CA TYR A 162 -7.21 12.87 0.67
C TYR A 162 -5.89 13.63 0.57
N GLN A 163 -4.81 12.93 0.87
CA GLN A 163 -3.44 13.40 0.72
C GLN A 163 -2.65 12.45 -0.17
N PRO A 164 -1.88 12.94 -1.15
CA PRO A 164 -1.09 12.07 -2.00
C PRO A 164 0.14 11.55 -1.25
N VAL A 165 0.46 10.28 -1.44
CA VAL A 165 1.66 9.63 -0.88
C VAL A 165 2.66 9.36 -2.00
N LEU A 166 2.21 8.74 -3.09
CA LEU A 166 2.99 8.57 -4.32
C LEU A 166 2.33 9.32 -5.46
N LEU A 167 3.15 10.03 -6.21
CA LEU A 167 2.79 10.84 -7.37
C LEU A 167 3.57 10.36 -8.60
N THR A 168 2.98 10.47 -9.78
CA THR A 168 3.57 10.00 -11.05
C THR A 168 3.20 10.92 -12.20
N GLU A 169 3.93 10.83 -13.31
CA GLU A 169 3.54 11.43 -14.59
C GLU A 169 2.87 10.39 -15.51
N LEU A 170 2.02 10.86 -16.43
CA LEU A 170 1.54 10.02 -17.53
C LEU A 170 2.66 9.74 -18.54
N GLN A 171 2.74 8.51 -19.01
CA GLN A 171 3.61 8.14 -20.12
C GLN A 171 2.94 8.53 -21.45
N THR A 172 2.98 9.81 -21.81
CA THR A 172 2.51 10.27 -23.14
C THR A 172 3.63 10.15 -24.16
N GLU A 173 3.37 9.52 -25.31
CA GLU A 173 4.37 9.33 -26.40
C GLU A 173 4.78 10.64 -27.10
N LYS A 174 3.99 11.72 -26.96
CA LYS A 174 4.30 13.04 -27.52
C LYS A 174 3.78 14.14 -26.61
N SER A 175 4.69 14.90 -26.00
CA SER A 175 4.40 16.31 -25.73
C SER A 175 5.63 17.16 -26.02
N LEU A 176 5.46 17.99 -27.05
CA LEU A 176 6.31 19.10 -27.48
C LEU A 176 6.17 20.34 -26.58
N SER A 177 5.69 20.21 -25.34
CA SER A 177 5.48 21.35 -24.45
C SER A 177 6.74 21.69 -23.67
N SER A 178 7.45 22.72 -24.13
CA SER A 178 8.53 23.42 -23.43
C SER A 178 8.01 24.39 -22.36
N SER A 179 7.02 23.97 -21.57
CA SER A 179 6.43 24.77 -20.48
C SER A 179 6.42 24.02 -19.15
N SER A 180 6.60 24.82 -18.10
CA SER A 180 6.93 24.49 -16.71
C SER A 180 5.95 23.53 -16.02
N SER A 181 6.52 22.51 -15.36
CA SER A 181 5.90 21.45 -14.53
C SER A 181 4.79 20.64 -15.21
N LYS A 182 5.10 19.37 -15.53
CA LYS A 182 4.08 18.40 -15.94
C LYS A 182 3.14 18.08 -14.78
N PRO A 183 1.86 17.76 -15.06
CA PRO A 183 0.91 17.39 -14.02
C PRO A 183 1.33 16.08 -13.34
N LEU A 184 1.21 16.04 -12.02
CA LEU A 184 1.45 14.86 -11.19
C LEU A 184 0.12 14.23 -10.78
N TYR A 185 0.06 12.90 -10.83
CA TYR A 185 -1.13 12.10 -10.54
C TYR A 185 -0.85 11.14 -9.39
N ALA A 186 -1.79 11.00 -8.45
CA ALA A 186 -1.58 10.16 -7.29
C ALA A 186 -1.86 8.69 -7.59
N THR A 187 -0.90 7.81 -7.34
CA THR A 187 -1.08 6.34 -7.40
C THR A 187 -1.21 5.70 -6.03
N VAL A 188 -0.82 6.43 -4.97
CA VAL A 188 -1.11 6.07 -3.58
C VAL A 188 -1.62 7.31 -2.86
N ILE A 189 -2.74 7.17 -2.16
CA ILE A 189 -3.32 8.24 -1.35
C ILE A 189 -3.59 7.77 0.07
N GLN A 190 -3.53 8.71 1.00
CA GLN A 190 -4.03 8.58 2.36
C GLN A 190 -5.37 9.29 2.47
N ASP A 191 -6.39 8.60 2.93
CA ASP A 191 -7.65 9.16 3.41
C ASP A 191 -7.54 9.40 4.92
N LEU A 192 -7.67 10.65 5.34
CA LEU A 192 -7.61 11.08 6.73
C LEU A 192 -8.89 10.72 7.52
N GLY A 193 -9.91 10.18 6.85
CA GLY A 193 -11.18 9.81 7.48
C GLY A 193 -12.03 11.01 7.88
N LEU A 194 -11.88 12.16 7.21
CA LEU A 194 -12.70 13.35 7.50
C LEU A 194 -14.17 13.17 7.08
N HIS A 195 -14.45 12.22 6.20
CA HIS A 195 -15.79 11.93 5.71
C HIS A 195 -16.59 11.01 6.65
N ASP A 196 -15.97 9.94 7.16
CA ASP A 196 -16.66 8.88 7.91
C ASP A 196 -15.94 8.44 9.19
N GLY A 197 -14.83 9.10 9.56
CA GLY A 197 -14.04 8.79 10.75
C GLY A 197 -13.04 7.64 10.59
N ILE A 198 -12.94 7.03 9.40
CA ILE A 198 -12.07 5.87 9.15
C ILE A 198 -10.88 6.31 8.30
N GLN A 199 -9.67 6.12 8.82
CA GLN A 199 -8.46 6.39 8.05
C GLN A 199 -8.16 5.24 7.09
N ARG A 200 -7.70 5.60 5.88
CA ARG A 200 -7.37 4.61 4.85
C ARG A 200 -6.10 4.95 4.10
N VAL A 201 -5.44 3.94 3.55
CA VAL A 201 -4.41 4.12 2.51
C VAL A 201 -4.79 3.27 1.31
N LEU A 202 -4.88 3.90 0.14
CA LEU A 202 -5.32 3.25 -1.09
C LEU A 202 -4.18 3.19 -2.11
N PHE A 203 -3.96 2.01 -2.67
CA PHE A 203 -2.95 1.73 -3.70
C PHE A 203 -3.60 1.49 -5.05
N GLY A 204 -3.12 2.18 -6.08
CA GLY A 204 -3.62 2.12 -7.45
C GLY A 204 -2.89 1.09 -8.33
N ASN A 205 -2.25 0.10 -7.73
CA ASN A 205 -1.75 -1.11 -8.39
C ASN A 205 -1.39 -2.15 -7.30
N ASN A 206 -0.85 -3.30 -7.67
CA ASN A 206 -0.35 -4.33 -6.76
C ASN A 206 1.02 -3.98 -6.14
N LEU A 207 1.68 -4.98 -5.54
CA LEU A 207 2.97 -4.85 -4.86
C LEU A 207 4.18 -5.18 -5.76
N ASN A 208 4.01 -5.33 -7.09
CA ASN A 208 5.13 -5.64 -7.99
C ASN A 208 6.15 -4.50 -8.05
N PHE A 209 5.67 -3.26 -7.98
CA PHE A 209 6.53 -2.09 -7.92
C PHE A 209 7.18 -1.98 -6.53
N TRP A 210 8.51 -1.95 -6.47
CA TRP A 210 9.24 -2.06 -5.19
C TRP A 210 8.89 -0.95 -4.20
N LEU A 211 8.61 0.27 -4.67
CA LEU A 211 8.24 1.39 -3.80
C LEU A 211 6.87 1.19 -3.16
N HIS A 212 5.93 0.49 -3.81
CA HIS A 212 4.67 0.10 -3.18
C HIS A 212 4.91 -0.80 -1.97
N LYS A 213 5.90 -1.71 -2.02
CA LYS A 213 6.24 -2.57 -0.87
C LYS A 213 6.70 -1.74 0.33
N LEU A 214 7.52 -0.72 0.11
CA LEU A 214 7.99 0.15 1.19
C LEU A 214 6.87 1.01 1.76
N ILE A 215 6.07 1.63 0.89
CA ILE A 215 4.91 2.43 1.31
C ILE A 215 3.86 1.57 2.02
N PHE A 216 3.70 0.31 1.63
CA PHE A 216 2.82 -0.63 2.32
C PHE A 216 3.26 -0.93 3.75
N ILE A 217 4.55 -1.15 3.98
CA ILE A 217 5.10 -1.35 5.34
C ILE A 217 4.91 -0.07 6.18
N ASP A 218 5.17 1.10 5.58
CA ASP A 218 4.95 2.39 6.24
C ASP A 218 3.48 2.62 6.58
N ALA A 219 2.56 2.23 5.68
CA ALA A 219 1.12 2.30 5.91
C ALA A 219 0.68 1.41 7.07
N ILE A 220 1.17 0.16 7.16
CA ILE A 220 0.88 -0.74 8.29
C ILE A 220 1.35 -0.11 9.60
N SER A 221 2.58 0.41 9.63
CA SER A 221 3.15 1.08 10.80
C SER A 221 2.33 2.29 11.23
N PHE A 222 2.01 3.18 10.30
CA PHE A 222 1.25 4.38 10.59
C PHE A 222 -0.18 4.07 11.06
N LEU A 223 -0.91 3.26 10.29
CA LEU A 223 -2.33 2.98 10.54
C LEU A 223 -2.58 2.05 11.73
N SER A 224 -1.57 1.31 12.19
CA SER A 224 -1.63 0.54 13.44
C SER A 224 -1.27 1.36 14.68
N GLY A 225 -1.01 2.67 14.54
CA GLY A 225 -0.53 3.50 15.64
C GLY A 225 0.87 3.14 16.11
N LYS A 226 1.73 2.67 15.20
CA LYS A 226 3.11 2.19 15.43
C LYS A 226 3.22 0.94 16.29
N ARG A 227 2.12 0.17 16.43
CA ARG A 227 2.14 -1.12 17.12
C ARG A 227 2.65 -2.26 16.22
N LEU A 228 2.54 -2.11 14.90
CA LEU A 228 3.13 -3.01 13.91
C LEU A 228 4.22 -2.26 13.13
N THR A 229 5.42 -2.20 13.68
CA THR A 229 6.54 -1.42 13.12
C THR A 229 7.81 -2.26 13.06
N LEU A 230 8.56 -2.13 11.97
CA LEU A 230 9.88 -2.72 11.81
C LEU A 230 10.97 -1.77 12.33
N SER A 231 12.10 -2.32 12.80
CA SER A 231 13.28 -1.50 13.11
C SER A 231 13.79 -0.76 11.88
N LEU A 232 14.45 0.38 12.08
CA LEU A 232 15.19 1.11 11.05
C LEU A 232 16.62 0.56 10.85
N ASP A 233 17.05 -0.38 11.70
CA ASP A 233 18.35 -1.02 11.57
C ASP A 233 18.41 -1.90 10.32
N ARG A 234 19.51 -1.80 9.57
CA ARG A 234 19.76 -2.59 8.37
C ARG A 234 21.10 -3.30 8.52
N TYR A 235 21.05 -4.62 8.50
CA TYR A 235 22.24 -5.46 8.52
C TYR A 235 22.61 -5.81 7.08
N MET A 236 23.83 -5.50 6.67
CA MET A 236 24.40 -5.94 5.40
C MET A 236 25.55 -6.88 5.70
N LEU A 237 25.41 -8.15 5.32
CA LEU A 237 26.51 -9.10 5.33
C LEU A 237 27.17 -9.08 3.96
N VAL A 238 28.45 -8.76 3.92
CA VAL A 238 29.28 -8.85 2.70
C VAL A 238 30.23 -10.01 2.91
N ASP A 239 30.05 -11.06 2.12
CA ASP A 239 30.93 -12.22 2.10
C ASP A 239 31.85 -12.13 0.88
N ILE A 240 33.14 -12.41 1.09
CA ILE A 240 34.17 -12.35 0.03
C ILE A 240 34.81 -13.72 -0.06
N ASP A 241 34.35 -14.51 -1.03
CA ASP A 241 34.90 -15.81 -1.35
C ASP A 241 36.17 -15.71 -2.21
N ASP A 242 36.89 -16.83 -2.32
CA ASP A 242 38.01 -17.04 -3.23
C ASP A 242 39.20 -16.05 -3.13
N ILE A 243 39.36 -15.41 -1.97
CA ILE A 243 40.37 -14.39 -1.67
C ILE A 243 41.77 -14.78 -2.17
N PHE A 244 42.15 -16.06 -2.07
CA PHE A 244 43.49 -16.54 -2.46
C PHE A 244 43.54 -17.44 -3.69
N VAL A 245 42.41 -17.76 -4.31
CA VAL A 245 42.33 -18.78 -5.38
C VAL A 245 41.85 -18.22 -6.73
N GLY A 246 41.72 -16.89 -6.85
CA GLY A 246 41.44 -16.22 -8.12
C GLY A 246 42.46 -16.51 -9.22
N LYS A 247 41.99 -16.51 -10.48
CA LYS A 247 42.83 -16.71 -11.68
C LYS A 247 43.90 -15.62 -11.81
N GLU A 248 45.02 -15.99 -12.43
CA GLU A 248 46.10 -15.04 -12.73
C GLU A 248 45.57 -13.89 -13.61
N GLY A 249 45.92 -12.64 -13.27
CA GLY A 249 45.40 -11.43 -13.92
C GLY A 249 44.13 -10.83 -13.30
N THR A 250 43.36 -11.60 -12.53
CA THR A 250 42.19 -11.10 -11.76
C THR A 250 42.31 -11.29 -10.25
N ARG A 251 43.38 -11.96 -9.79
CA ARG A 251 43.67 -12.18 -8.37
C ARG A 251 43.93 -10.84 -7.67
N MET A 252 43.28 -10.68 -6.53
CA MET A 252 43.49 -9.57 -5.61
C MET A 252 44.97 -9.47 -5.22
N ASN A 253 45.55 -8.28 -5.38
CA ASN A 253 46.93 -8.00 -5.03
C ASN A 253 47.00 -7.04 -3.83
N VAL A 254 48.21 -6.82 -3.30
CA VAL A 254 48.43 -5.99 -2.11
C VAL A 254 47.90 -4.56 -2.26
N LYS A 255 47.81 -4.03 -3.49
CA LYS A 255 47.27 -2.68 -3.74
C LYS A 255 45.73 -2.64 -3.69
N ASP A 256 45.05 -3.77 -3.90
CA ASP A 256 43.58 -3.82 -3.93
C ASP A 256 42.96 -3.90 -2.52
N VAL A 257 43.76 -4.28 -1.51
CA VAL A 257 43.32 -4.50 -0.11
C VAL A 257 43.73 -3.35 0.82
N LYS A 258 44.67 -2.50 0.38
CA LYS A 258 45.16 -1.34 1.16
C LYS A 258 44.35 -0.10 0.90
#